data_AF-A0A2I0NXU9-F1
#
_entry.id   AF-A0A2I0NXU9-F1
#
_cell.length_a   1.000
_cell.length_b   1.000
_cell.length_c   1.000
_cell.angle_alpha   90.00
_cell.angle_beta   90.00
_cell.angle_gamma   90.00
#
_symmetry.space_group_name_H-M   'P 1'
#
loop_
_entity.id
_entity.type
_entity.pdbx_description
1 polymer ?
#
loop_
_entity_poly.entity_id
_entity_poly.type
_entity_poly.pdbx_seq_one_letter_code
_entity_poly.pdbx_strand_id
1 'polypeptide(L)'
;NTLFLADDFGTGNKLLQGIGSSILIIPGILASVDRAYNDTYAIVTYPVLDHKLTRNVSSLVLDKGAALEGGEPLIKTTLMSWIDTDNNGRITKKEMLGKYTVLTHEPIGKGEVIVLSDPSVFINAMGNLDDKWNNRMFVHNVISSNEHLLFDQSNSRTADTNGYSMIFQNLRNAPVSSLIFVSVLLLVLFLIFQKKIL
;
A
#
# COMPACT_ATOMS: atom_id res chain seq x y z
N ASN A 1 16.28 -12.85 14.39
CA ASN A 1 15.85 -13.16 13.01
C ASN A 1 14.41 -12.74 12.84
N THR A 2 14.16 -11.80 11.94
CA THR A 2 12.82 -11.27 11.68
C THR A 2 12.52 -11.48 10.20
N LEU A 3 11.38 -12.08 9.90
CA LEU A 3 10.80 -12.06 8.56
C LEU A 3 9.73 -10.97 8.55
N PHE A 4 9.92 -9.93 7.74
CA PHE A 4 8.89 -8.93 7.50
C PHE A 4 8.24 -9.20 6.15
N LEU A 5 6.97 -9.58 6.14
CA LEU A 5 6.19 -9.82 4.94
C LEU A 5 5.20 -8.67 4.75
N ALA A 6 5.24 -8.02 3.59
CA ALA A 6 4.23 -7.07 3.17
C ALA A 6 3.49 -7.61 1.95
N ASP A 7 2.21 -7.94 2.13
CA ASP A 7 1.36 -8.50 1.08
C ASP A 7 -0.11 -8.22 1.40
N ASP A 8 -0.94 -8.13 0.36
CA ASP A 8 -2.37 -7.82 0.43
C ASP A 8 -3.22 -8.98 -0.10
N PHE A 9 -3.08 -9.31 -1.39
CA PHE A 9 -3.85 -10.31 -2.12
C PHE A 9 -2.94 -11.22 -2.95
N GLY A 10 -1.64 -11.20 -2.70
CA GLY A 10 -0.62 -11.98 -3.39
C GLY A 10 -0.53 -13.44 -2.90
N THR A 11 0.69 -13.97 -2.93
CA THR A 11 1.00 -15.37 -2.59
C THR A 11 1.51 -15.57 -1.17
N GLY A 12 1.54 -14.52 -0.35
CA GLY A 12 2.12 -14.49 0.99
C GLY A 12 1.56 -15.54 1.93
N ASN A 13 0.27 -15.87 1.82
CA ASN A 13 -0.33 -16.96 2.60
C ASN A 13 0.35 -18.33 2.35
N LYS A 14 0.89 -18.59 1.15
CA LYS A 14 1.66 -19.82 0.88
C LYS A 14 2.98 -19.84 1.65
N LEU A 15 3.65 -18.68 1.75
CA LEU A 15 4.87 -18.54 2.54
C LEU A 15 4.57 -18.71 4.04
N LEU A 16 3.54 -18.03 4.55
CA LEU A 16 3.10 -18.11 5.95
C LEU A 16 2.76 -19.55 6.35
N GLN A 17 2.02 -20.27 5.50
CA GLN A 17 1.73 -21.68 5.72
C GLN A 17 3.01 -22.54 5.71
N GLY A 18 3.92 -22.29 4.75
CA GLY A 18 5.18 -23.03 4.61
C GLY A 18 6.12 -22.90 5.81
N ILE A 19 6.05 -21.79 6.54
CA ILE A 19 6.84 -21.55 7.76
C ILE A 19 6.08 -21.89 9.05
N GLY A 20 4.84 -22.36 8.96
CA GLY A 20 4.01 -22.73 10.10
C GLY A 20 3.45 -21.56 10.90
N SER A 21 3.29 -20.38 10.28
CA SER A 21 2.64 -19.22 10.90
C SER A 21 1.13 -19.43 10.99
N SER A 22 0.51 -18.96 12.08
CA SER A 22 -0.94 -18.88 12.22
C SER A 22 -1.55 -17.66 11.54
N ILE A 23 -0.71 -16.72 11.08
CA ILE A 23 -1.16 -15.49 10.44
C ILE A 23 -1.76 -15.81 9.07
N LEU A 24 -2.93 -15.21 8.81
CA LEU A 24 -3.64 -15.33 7.54
C LEU A 24 -4.01 -13.94 7.02
N ILE A 25 -3.68 -13.68 5.76
CA ILE A 25 -4.14 -12.50 5.03
C ILE A 25 -5.51 -12.82 4.43
N ILE A 26 -6.54 -12.11 4.87
CA ILE A 26 -7.93 -12.36 4.50
C ILE A 26 -8.22 -11.70 3.15
N PRO A 27 -8.78 -12.43 2.16
CA PRO A 27 -9.16 -11.85 0.89
C PRO A 27 -10.22 -10.74 1.05
N GLY A 28 -9.98 -9.61 0.39
CA GLY A 28 -10.90 -8.47 0.36
C GLY A 28 -10.25 -7.17 0.82
N ILE A 29 -10.63 -6.06 0.19
CA ILE A 29 -10.05 -4.75 0.46
C ILE A 29 -10.71 -4.16 1.71
N LEU A 30 -9.93 -3.66 2.65
CA LEU A 30 -10.48 -2.89 3.76
C LEU A 30 -10.89 -1.50 3.29
N ALA A 31 -12.10 -1.13 3.66
CA ALA A 31 -12.61 0.23 3.54
C ALA A 31 -12.93 0.78 4.93
N SER A 32 -12.86 2.11 5.08
CA SER A 32 -13.16 2.76 6.34
C SER A 32 -13.81 4.13 6.17
N VAL A 33 -14.59 4.51 7.18
CA VAL A 33 -14.98 5.91 7.38
C VAL A 33 -13.75 6.74 7.75
N ASP A 34 -12.85 6.18 8.58
CA ASP A 34 -11.60 6.84 8.98
C ASP A 34 -10.54 6.64 7.91
N ARG A 35 -10.36 7.67 7.08
CA ARG A 35 -9.64 7.59 5.82
C ARG A 35 -8.81 8.85 5.58
N ALA A 36 -7.69 8.66 4.91
CA ALA A 36 -6.96 9.72 4.27
C ALA A 36 -7.67 10.14 2.98
N TYR A 37 -7.68 11.45 2.71
CA TYR A 37 -8.32 12.00 1.53
C TYR A 37 -9.82 11.63 1.43
N ASN A 38 -10.40 11.75 0.24
CA ASN A 38 -11.78 11.30 -0.02
C ASN A 38 -11.79 9.92 -0.69
N ASP A 39 -10.97 9.00 -0.21
CA ASP A 39 -10.86 7.63 -0.71
C ASP A 39 -11.09 6.63 0.42
N THR A 40 -12.13 5.81 0.30
CA THR A 40 -12.50 4.81 1.33
C THR A 40 -11.46 3.73 1.55
N TYR A 41 -10.59 3.50 0.57
CA TYR A 41 -9.54 2.47 0.65
C TYR A 41 -8.21 3.01 1.18
N ALA A 42 -8.07 4.33 1.29
CA ALA A 42 -6.93 4.99 1.91
C ALA A 42 -7.16 5.05 3.43
N ILE A 43 -7.18 3.91 4.11
CA ILE A 43 -7.63 3.82 5.51
C ILE A 43 -6.59 4.35 6.50
N VAL A 44 -7.05 5.01 7.57
CA VAL A 44 -6.19 5.40 8.70
C VAL A 44 -6.26 4.34 9.79
N THR A 45 -5.10 3.92 10.27
CA THR A 45 -4.94 2.82 11.21
C THR A 45 -4.05 3.22 12.39
N TYR A 46 -4.18 2.53 13.52
CA TYR A 46 -3.62 2.95 14.79
C TYR A 46 -2.91 1.80 15.52
N PRO A 47 -1.74 2.04 16.13
CA PRO A 47 -1.10 1.05 16.97
C PRO A 47 -1.99 0.66 18.16
N VAL A 48 -1.96 -0.62 18.50
CA VAL A 48 -2.68 -1.19 19.65
C VAL A 48 -1.76 -1.92 20.63
N LEU A 49 -0.51 -2.13 20.23
CA LEU A 49 0.52 -2.74 21.06
C LEU A 49 1.85 -2.00 20.88
N ASP A 50 2.58 -1.83 21.99
CA ASP A 50 3.92 -1.27 21.99
C ASP A 50 4.89 -2.23 21.28
N HIS A 51 5.50 -1.74 20.20
CA HIS A 51 6.45 -2.51 19.42
C HIS A 51 7.51 -1.60 18.81
N LYS A 52 8.72 -2.14 18.55
CA LYS A 52 9.83 -1.37 17.95
C LYS A 52 9.43 -0.69 16.63
N LEU A 53 8.52 -1.30 15.87
CA LEU A 53 8.05 -0.77 14.58
C LEU A 53 7.03 0.37 14.72
N THR A 54 6.28 0.41 15.83
CA THR A 54 5.23 1.41 16.08
C THR A 54 5.71 2.56 16.97
N ARG A 55 7.00 2.59 17.33
CA ARG A 55 7.59 3.67 18.13
C ARG A 55 7.45 5.01 17.41
N ASN A 56 6.91 6.02 18.09
CA ASN A 56 6.64 7.36 17.53
C ASN A 56 5.74 7.34 16.28
N VAL A 57 4.94 6.29 16.10
CA VAL A 57 3.89 6.21 15.08
C VAL A 57 2.57 6.35 15.82
N SER A 58 1.84 7.45 15.64
CA SER A 58 0.48 7.58 16.21
C SER A 58 -0.59 7.02 15.26
N SER A 59 -0.30 7.02 13.96
CA SER A 59 -1.21 6.52 12.94
C SER A 59 -0.47 6.16 11.65
N LEU A 60 -1.00 5.20 10.91
CA LEU A 60 -0.47 4.71 9.64
C LEU A 60 -1.60 4.68 8.58
N VAL A 61 -1.35 5.24 7.41
CA VAL A 61 -2.27 5.16 6.27
C VAL A 61 -1.91 3.96 5.40
N LEU A 62 -2.90 3.17 5.01
CA LEU A 62 -2.76 2.10 4.03
C LEU A 62 -3.56 2.45 2.76
N ASP A 63 -3.10 2.04 1.59
CA ASP A 63 -3.80 2.14 0.31
C ASP A 63 -4.21 0.74 -0.15
N LYS A 64 -5.49 0.40 0.05
CA LYS A 64 -6.09 -0.91 -0.26
C LYS A 64 -5.52 -2.09 0.54
N GLY A 65 -5.26 -1.87 1.83
CA GLY A 65 -4.84 -2.94 2.71
C GLY A 65 -5.89 -4.04 2.91
N ALA A 66 -5.43 -5.22 3.30
CA ALA A 66 -6.27 -6.37 3.65
C ALA A 66 -6.44 -6.52 5.18
N ALA A 67 -7.38 -7.36 5.62
CA ALA A 67 -7.48 -7.75 7.02
C ALA A 67 -6.53 -8.93 7.32
N LEU A 68 -6.01 -8.97 8.55
CA LEU A 68 -5.19 -10.07 9.06
C LEU A 68 -5.93 -10.81 10.19
N GLU A 69 -5.81 -12.13 10.19
CA GLU A 69 -6.14 -13.00 11.31
C GLU A 69 -4.87 -13.68 11.84
N GLY A 70 -4.88 -14.09 13.11
CA GLY A 70 -3.73 -14.72 13.76
C GLY A 70 -2.64 -13.75 14.23
N GLY A 71 -1.68 -14.30 14.97
CA GLY A 71 -0.63 -13.54 15.65
C GLY A 71 -1.16 -12.55 16.71
N GLU A 72 -0.25 -11.71 17.21
CA GLU A 72 -0.53 -10.62 18.13
C GLU A 72 -0.61 -9.29 17.36
N PRO A 73 -1.77 -8.59 17.40
CA PRO A 73 -1.99 -7.41 16.57
C PRO A 73 -1.16 -6.21 17.04
N LEU A 74 -0.44 -5.58 16.12
CA LEU A 74 0.33 -4.36 16.35
C LEU A 74 -0.43 -3.11 15.94
N ILE A 75 -1.13 -3.14 14.80
CA ILE A 75 -1.91 -2.01 14.26
C ILE A 75 -3.28 -2.53 13.85
N LYS A 76 -4.32 -1.77 14.19
CA LYS A 76 -5.71 -2.03 13.82
C LYS A 76 -6.38 -0.83 13.18
N THR A 77 -7.43 -1.09 12.42
CA THR A 77 -8.39 -0.07 11.98
C THR A 77 -9.31 0.39 13.12
N THR A 78 -10.11 1.42 12.86
CA THR A 78 -11.21 1.81 13.75
C THR A 78 -12.42 0.90 13.61
N LEU A 79 -13.39 1.00 14.53
CA LEU A 79 -14.64 0.23 14.50
C LEU A 79 -15.48 0.50 13.23
N MET A 80 -15.27 1.65 12.58
CA MET A 80 -16.01 2.09 11.39
C MET A 80 -15.34 1.63 10.10
N SER A 81 -14.79 0.41 10.11
CA SER A 81 -14.13 -0.21 8.96
C SER A 81 -14.85 -1.50 8.61
N TRP A 82 -14.75 -1.94 7.36
CA TRP A 82 -15.34 -3.17 6.86
C TRP A 82 -14.46 -3.75 5.76
N ILE A 83 -14.61 -5.06 5.54
CA ILE A 83 -14.06 -5.71 4.35
C ILE A 83 -15.05 -5.46 3.22
N ASP A 84 -14.63 -4.72 2.20
CA ASP A 84 -15.43 -4.43 1.01
C ASP A 84 -15.36 -5.61 0.05
N THR A 85 -16.48 -6.34 -0.03
CA THR A 85 -16.54 -7.62 -0.76
C THR A 85 -16.97 -7.45 -2.21
N ASP A 86 -17.57 -6.31 -2.55
CA ASP A 86 -18.04 -5.98 -3.90
C ASP A 86 -17.27 -4.82 -4.56
N ASN A 87 -16.28 -4.26 -3.84
CA ASN A 87 -15.37 -3.18 -4.26
C ASN A 87 -16.09 -1.89 -4.65
N ASN A 88 -17.20 -1.57 -3.99
CA ASN A 88 -17.99 -0.37 -4.27
C ASN A 88 -17.65 0.83 -3.35
N GLY A 89 -16.80 0.63 -2.34
CA GLY A 89 -16.37 1.61 -1.35
C GLY A 89 -17.45 2.01 -0.34
N ARG A 90 -18.56 1.28 -0.25
CA ARG A 90 -19.74 1.66 0.54
C ARG A 90 -20.22 0.47 1.33
N ILE A 91 -20.34 0.68 2.64
CA ILE A 91 -20.88 -0.35 3.50
C ILE A 91 -22.31 -0.75 3.10
N THR A 92 -22.51 -2.05 2.92
CA THR A 92 -23.81 -2.66 2.66
C THR A 92 -24.28 -3.53 3.83
N LYS A 93 -25.52 -4.01 3.79
CA LYS A 93 -26.06 -4.94 4.80
C LYS A 93 -25.36 -6.30 4.84
N LYS A 94 -24.54 -6.61 3.83
CA LYS A 94 -23.79 -7.88 3.74
C LYS A 94 -22.40 -7.79 4.41
N GLU A 95 -21.97 -6.58 4.74
CA GLU A 95 -20.65 -6.31 5.30
C GLU A 95 -20.79 -5.96 6.76
N MET A 96 -19.78 -6.33 7.55
CA MET A 96 -19.78 -6.11 8.98
C MET A 96 -18.81 -5.00 9.33
N LEU A 97 -19.25 -4.08 10.20
CA LEU A 97 -18.37 -3.12 10.82
C LEU A 97 -17.52 -3.80 11.88
N GLY A 98 -16.23 -3.46 11.92
CA GLY A 98 -15.30 -4.05 12.84
C GLY A 98 -13.97 -3.31 12.91
N LYS A 99 -13.21 -3.65 13.95
CA LYS A 99 -11.78 -3.33 14.03
C LYS A 99 -11.01 -4.50 13.41
N TYR A 100 -10.27 -4.24 12.36
CA TYR A 100 -9.49 -5.24 11.65
C TYR A 100 -8.00 -5.05 11.93
N THR A 101 -7.28 -6.15 12.10
CA THR A 101 -5.82 -6.11 12.22
C THR A 101 -5.22 -5.91 10.84
N VAL A 102 -4.21 -5.05 10.75
CA VAL A 102 -3.50 -4.74 9.49
C VAL A 102 -1.98 -4.87 9.61
N LEU A 103 -1.48 -4.88 10.84
CA LEU A 103 -0.11 -5.28 11.17
C LEU A 103 -0.19 -6.23 12.36
N THR A 104 0.42 -7.40 12.24
CA THR A 104 0.47 -8.40 13.30
C THR A 104 1.86 -9.02 13.36
N HIS A 105 2.24 -9.55 14.51
CA HIS A 105 3.48 -10.32 14.66
C HIS A 105 3.23 -11.67 15.33
N GLU A 106 4.09 -12.63 15.05
CA GLU A 106 4.04 -13.95 15.65
C GLU A 106 5.46 -14.45 15.92
N PRO A 107 5.78 -14.89 17.15
CA PRO A 107 7.05 -15.54 17.43
C PRO A 107 7.08 -16.94 16.77
N ILE A 108 8.12 -17.20 15.98
CA ILE A 108 8.36 -18.51 15.35
C ILE A 108 9.79 -18.96 15.67
N GLY A 109 9.92 -20.03 16.44
CA GLY A 109 11.22 -20.54 16.90
C GLY A 109 11.99 -19.52 17.74
N LYS A 110 13.17 -19.09 17.26
CA LYS A 110 14.00 -18.04 17.90
C LYS A 110 13.85 -16.67 17.22
N GLY A 111 12.90 -16.54 16.31
CA GLY A 111 12.65 -15.33 15.54
C GLY A 111 11.20 -14.91 15.63
N GLU A 112 10.83 -14.00 14.75
CA GLU A 112 9.46 -13.50 14.61
C GLU A 112 9.12 -13.33 13.13
N VAL A 113 7.84 -13.47 12.82
CA VAL A 113 7.24 -13.06 11.55
C VAL A 113 6.34 -11.87 11.82
N ILE A 114 6.50 -10.83 11.01
CA ILE A 114 5.69 -9.63 11.05
C ILE A 114 5.02 -9.49 9.69
N VAL A 115 3.70 -9.36 9.68
CA VAL A 115 2.92 -9.24 8.44
C VAL A 115 2.22 -7.89 8.41
N LEU A 116 2.47 -7.12 7.36
CA LEU A 116 1.78 -5.88 7.02
C LEU A 116 0.88 -6.14 5.82
N SER A 117 -0.40 -5.80 5.92
CA SER A 117 -1.40 -6.14 4.92
C SER A 117 -1.48 -5.18 3.72
N ASP A 118 -0.48 -4.31 3.54
CA ASP A 118 -0.39 -3.37 2.43
C ASP A 118 1.08 -3.06 2.08
N PRO A 119 1.60 -3.56 0.95
CA PRO A 119 2.94 -3.23 0.47
C PRO A 119 3.08 -1.78 -0.01
N SER A 120 1.97 -1.08 -0.30
CA SER A 120 1.97 0.30 -0.80
C SER A 120 2.54 1.29 0.23
N VAL A 121 2.61 0.95 1.52
CA VAL A 121 3.30 1.76 2.53
C VAL A 121 4.75 2.11 2.12
N PHE A 122 5.38 1.28 1.30
CA PHE A 122 6.75 1.50 0.81
C PHE A 122 6.85 2.30 -0.50
N ILE A 123 5.74 2.69 -1.14
CA ILE A 123 5.79 3.51 -2.36
C ILE A 123 6.00 4.99 -2.03
N ASN A 124 6.64 5.72 -2.95
CA ASN A 124 6.96 7.14 -2.77
C ASN A 124 5.74 8.01 -2.42
N ALA A 125 4.56 7.71 -2.99
CA ALA A 125 3.36 8.48 -2.74
C ALA A 125 2.90 8.41 -1.27
N MET A 126 3.18 7.30 -0.59
CA MET A 126 2.81 7.09 0.82
C MET A 126 3.83 7.68 1.81
N GLY A 127 5.01 8.09 1.32
CA GLY A 127 6.05 8.71 2.16
C GLY A 127 5.83 10.20 2.46
N ASN A 128 5.03 10.89 1.66
CA ASN A 128 4.78 12.34 1.80
C ASN A 128 3.51 12.64 2.64
N LEU A 129 3.19 11.76 3.59
CA LEU A 129 1.99 11.82 4.43
C LEU A 129 2.27 12.36 5.84
N ASP A 130 3.53 12.67 6.15
CA ASP A 130 4.02 12.87 7.52
C ASP A 130 3.46 14.10 8.25
N ASP A 131 2.93 15.08 7.52
CA ASP A 131 2.28 16.25 8.12
C ASP A 131 1.03 15.88 8.93
N LYS A 132 0.46 14.69 8.69
CA LYS A 132 -0.77 14.21 9.32
C LYS A 132 -0.67 12.79 9.88
N TRP A 133 0.10 11.93 9.24
CA TRP A 133 0.25 10.52 9.59
C TRP A 133 1.73 10.17 9.73
N ASN A 134 2.12 8.93 10.00
CA ASN A 134 3.51 8.60 10.31
C ASN A 134 4.08 7.47 9.46
N ASN A 135 3.66 7.38 8.19
CA ASN A 135 4.13 6.37 7.26
C ASN A 135 5.66 6.36 7.12
N ARG A 136 6.32 7.52 7.01
CA ARG A 136 7.78 7.56 6.90
C ARG A 136 8.49 7.14 8.18
N MET A 137 7.95 7.52 9.34
CA MET A 137 8.48 7.08 10.64
C MET A 137 8.35 5.56 10.79
N PHE A 138 7.20 4.99 10.40
CA PHE A 138 7.00 3.54 10.39
C PHE A 138 8.01 2.84 9.48
N VAL A 139 8.18 3.31 8.24
CA VAL A 139 9.18 2.77 7.29
C VAL A 139 10.60 2.91 7.85
N HIS A 140 10.93 4.04 8.48
CA HIS A 140 12.21 4.25 9.15
C HIS A 140 12.44 3.23 10.27
N ASN A 141 11.43 2.95 11.09
CA ASN A 141 11.52 1.94 12.15
C ASN A 141 11.72 0.53 11.57
N VAL A 142 11.03 0.19 10.46
CA VAL A 142 11.21 -1.10 9.77
C VAL A 142 12.66 -1.26 9.31
N ILE A 143 13.20 -0.26 8.62
CA ILE A 143 14.57 -0.30 8.09
C ILE A 143 15.62 -0.30 9.21
N SER A 144 15.38 0.45 10.28
CA SER A 144 16.33 0.60 11.39
C SER A 144 16.20 -0.50 12.46
N SER A 145 15.23 -1.41 12.32
CA SER A 145 14.95 -2.45 13.32
C SER A 145 16.02 -3.53 13.43
N ASN A 146 16.83 -3.71 12.38
CA ASN A 146 17.86 -4.74 12.29
C ASN A 146 19.09 -4.19 11.56
N GLU A 147 20.29 -4.58 11.99
CA GLU A 147 21.55 -4.16 11.36
C GLU A 147 21.71 -4.73 9.93
N HIS A 148 21.16 -5.91 9.70
CA HIS A 148 21.20 -6.59 8.41
C HIS A 148 19.79 -6.76 7.86
N LEU A 149 19.52 -6.07 6.75
CA LEU A 149 18.24 -6.11 6.04
C LEU A 149 18.45 -6.69 4.65
N LEU A 150 17.74 -7.77 4.35
CA LEU A 150 17.69 -8.39 3.03
C LEU A 150 16.31 -8.14 2.43
N PHE A 151 16.27 -7.73 1.16
CA PHE A 151 15.04 -7.49 0.43
C PHE A 151 14.85 -8.57 -0.63
N ASP A 152 13.70 -9.25 -0.61
CA ASP A 152 13.27 -10.11 -1.70
C ASP A 152 12.22 -9.37 -2.53
N GLN A 153 12.54 -9.10 -3.79
CA GLN A 153 11.58 -8.54 -4.76
C GLN A 153 11.07 -9.59 -5.75
N SER A 154 11.59 -10.82 -5.74
CA SER A 154 11.26 -11.82 -6.77
C SER A 154 9.77 -12.18 -6.83
N ASN A 155 9.06 -12.00 -5.72
CA ASN A 155 7.62 -12.25 -5.61
C ASN A 155 6.78 -10.96 -5.70
N SER A 156 7.39 -9.81 -6.00
CA SER A 156 6.67 -8.55 -6.19
C SER A 156 6.03 -8.49 -7.58
N ARG A 157 4.81 -7.96 -7.68
CA ARG A 157 4.18 -7.65 -8.98
C ARG A 157 4.98 -6.65 -9.81
N THR A 158 5.88 -5.89 -9.20
CA THR A 158 6.81 -4.98 -9.90
C THR A 158 8.06 -5.69 -10.41
N ALA A 159 8.37 -6.91 -9.97
CA ALA A 159 9.55 -7.66 -10.39
C ALA A 159 9.57 -7.91 -11.90
N ASP A 160 8.38 -8.22 -12.45
CA ASP A 160 8.19 -8.53 -13.86
C ASP A 160 7.89 -7.30 -14.72
N THR A 161 7.96 -6.07 -14.17
CA THR A 161 7.73 -4.85 -14.94
C THR A 161 8.92 -4.51 -15.84
N ASN A 162 9.14 -5.35 -16.85
CA ASN A 162 10.05 -5.15 -17.97
C ASN A 162 9.75 -3.82 -18.67
N GLY A 163 10.71 -2.88 -18.64
CA GLY A 163 10.92 -1.75 -19.58
C GLY A 163 9.84 -0.67 -19.74
N TYR A 164 8.56 -1.03 -19.84
CA TYR A 164 7.46 -0.13 -20.19
C TYR A 164 7.14 0.88 -19.08
N SER A 165 7.32 0.51 -17.81
CA SER A 165 7.14 1.42 -16.67
C SER A 165 8.12 2.60 -16.70
N MET A 166 9.35 2.37 -17.19
CA MET A 166 10.38 3.40 -17.32
C MET A 166 10.06 4.36 -18.48
N ILE A 167 9.49 3.84 -19.57
CA ILE A 167 9.01 4.65 -20.70
C ILE A 167 7.81 5.52 -20.26
N PHE A 168 6.85 4.94 -19.54
CA PHE A 168 5.69 5.67 -19.03
C PHE A 168 6.05 6.70 -17.94
N GLN A 169 6.99 6.41 -17.05
CA GLN A 169 7.50 7.38 -16.07
C GLN A 169 8.23 8.54 -16.74
N ASN A 170 9.05 8.29 -17.77
CA ASN A 170 9.72 9.34 -18.54
C ASN A 170 8.71 10.20 -19.33
N LEU A 171 7.64 9.61 -19.85
CA LEU A 171 6.56 10.35 -20.52
C LEU A 171 5.76 11.22 -19.53
N ARG A 172 5.53 10.73 -18.31
CA ARG A 172 4.75 11.43 -17.26
C ARG A 172 5.51 12.59 -16.61
N ASN A 173 6.84 12.48 -16.50
CA ASN A 173 7.68 13.48 -15.84
C ASN A 173 8.29 14.54 -16.79
N ALA A 174 8.03 14.45 -18.10
CA ALA A 174 8.51 15.45 -19.06
C ALA A 174 7.43 16.50 -19.36
N PRO A 175 7.43 17.69 -18.71
CA PRO A 175 6.55 18.81 -19.10
C PRO A 175 6.75 19.23 -20.59
N VAL A 176 7.88 18.83 -21.19
CA VAL A 176 8.22 19.10 -22.59
C VAL A 176 7.44 18.23 -23.58
N SER A 177 7.04 17.00 -23.22
CA SER A 177 6.30 16.11 -24.14
C SER A 177 4.89 16.65 -24.43
N SER A 178 4.24 17.20 -23.40
CA SER A 178 2.96 17.90 -23.54
C SER A 178 3.08 19.16 -24.40
N LEU A 179 4.16 19.94 -24.24
CA LEU A 179 4.43 21.12 -25.07
C LEU A 179 4.68 20.77 -26.53
N ILE A 180 5.44 19.71 -26.82
CA ILE A 180 5.67 19.23 -28.19
C ILE A 180 4.37 18.75 -28.82
N PHE A 181 3.57 17.97 -28.09
CA PHE A 181 2.29 17.45 -28.60
C PHE A 181 1.29 18.58 -28.91
N VAL A 182 1.17 19.56 -28.01
CA VAL A 182 0.34 20.75 -28.24
C VAL A 182 0.87 21.58 -29.42
N SER A 183 2.19 21.74 -29.53
CA SER A 183 2.80 22.50 -30.64
C SER A 183 2.57 21.83 -31.99
N VAL A 184 2.71 20.50 -32.06
CA VAL A 184 2.42 19.73 -33.28
C VAL A 184 0.94 19.82 -33.64
N LEU A 185 0.04 19.71 -32.66
CA LEU A 185 -1.41 19.83 -32.90
C LEU A 185 -1.77 21.22 -33.45
N LEU A 186 -1.21 22.28 -32.87
CA LEU A 186 -1.41 23.66 -33.35
C LEU A 186 -0.87 23.87 -34.76
N LEU A 187 0.29 23.28 -35.08
CA LEU A 187 0.92 23.40 -36.40
C LEU A 187 0.11 22.64 -37.47
N VAL A 188 -0.46 21.49 -37.14
CA VAL A 188 -1.38 20.75 -38.01
C VAL A 188 -2.67 21.55 -38.25
N LEU A 189 -3.28 22.12 -37.19
CA LEU A 189 -4.47 22.97 -37.33
C LEU A 189 -4.19 24.20 -38.20
N PHE A 190 -3.03 24.84 -38.03
CA PHE A 190 -2.60 25.98 -38.83
C PHE A 190 -2.49 25.61 -40.33
N LEU A 191 -1.86 24.48 -40.65
CA LEU A 191 -1.73 23.99 -42.03
C LEU A 191 -3.10 23.64 -42.65
N ILE A 192 -4.02 23.07 -41.87
CA ILE A 192 -5.39 22.79 -42.32
C ILE A 192 -6.15 24.10 -42.60
N PHE A 193 -5.98 25.12 -41.76
CA PHE A 193 -6.60 26.44 -41.96
C PHE A 193 -6.04 27.17 -43.18
N GLN A 194 -4.72 27.13 -43.40
CA GLN A 194 -4.12 27.72 -44.60
C GLN A 194 -4.64 27.08 -45.90
N LYS A 195 -4.85 25.76 -45.90
CA LYS A 195 -5.44 25.04 -47.04
C LYS A 195 -6.92 25.35 -47.29
N LYS A 196 -7.64 25.96 -46.33
CA LYS A 196 -9.06 26.33 -46.48
C LYS A 196 -9.27 27.79 -46.93
N ILE A 197 -8.22 28.61 -46.91
CA ILE A 197 -8.28 30.05 -47.24
C ILE A 197 -7.75 30.34 -48.66
N LEU A 198 -7.13 29.34 -49.32
CA LEU A 198 -6.74 29.38 -50.74
C LEU A 198 -7.78 28.73 -51.64
#